data_AF-A0A672RCA9-F1
#
_entry.id   AF-A0A672RCA9-F1
#
_cell.length_a   1.000
_cell.length_b   1.000
_cell.length_c   1.000
_cell.angle_alpha   90.00
_cell.angle_beta   90.00
_cell.angle_gamma   90.00
#
_symmetry.space_group_name_H-M   'P 1'
#
loop_
_entity.id
_entity.type
_entity.pdbx_description
1 polymer ?
#
loop_
_entity_poly.entity_id
_entity_poly.type
_entity_poly.pdbx_seq_one_letter_code
_entity_poly.pdbx_strand_id
1 'polypeptide(L)'
;HFENLLSRADCTKNWTEKIYRQTEVVLQPNPGARIEEFLFEKLDRKVPPRPTNGDILGQFMLEAAKEFGPGTPYGSTLIKVGDCQRRLGGAEREFLQTSSISFLTPLRNFLEGDWRTISKERRLLENRRLDLDACKARLKKAKTAEAKAAAVPDFQETRPCHYVLSASASAAEHELRVAQTEFDRQAEVTRLLLEGISNTHVNHLHCLCEFVEVQAMYYSQCHKYMQELQKELGRKSPHSLEVNSHPAGSPTDPSAFPQLNSPSPLKTDTLQIEEVQPPASGTRKAKVLYDYDAADSNELSLRADELITVYTVPGMDSDWLIGERGNQKGTVPVTYLELLS
;
A
#
# COMPACT_ATOMS: atom_id res chain seq x y z
N HIS A 1 -31.77 -2.05 5.91
CA HIS A 1 -31.27 -2.68 4.67
C HIS A 1 -30.38 -1.72 3.88
N PHE A 2 -30.88 -0.55 3.45
CA PHE A 2 -30.09 0.44 2.70
C PHE A 2 -28.86 0.98 3.47
N GLU A 3 -29.00 1.29 4.76
CA GLU A 3 -27.86 1.65 5.64
C GLU A 3 -26.74 0.60 5.66
N ASN A 4 -27.10 -0.69 5.70
CA ASN A 4 -26.11 -1.77 5.66
C ASN A 4 -25.38 -1.81 4.31
N LEU A 5 -26.10 -1.54 3.21
CA LEU A 5 -25.52 -1.46 1.87
C LEU A 5 -24.53 -0.29 1.76
N LEU A 6 -24.87 0.87 2.33
CA LEU A 6 -23.99 2.04 2.39
C LEU A 6 -22.72 1.76 3.21
N SER A 7 -22.88 1.22 4.43
CA SER A 7 -21.74 0.87 5.30
C SER A 7 -20.82 -0.15 4.63
N ARG A 8 -21.39 -1.18 3.97
CA ARG A 8 -20.61 -2.16 3.20
C ARG A 8 -19.88 -1.50 2.03
N ALA A 9 -20.51 -0.56 1.34
CA ALA A 9 -19.90 0.16 0.23
C ALA A 9 -18.69 1.01 0.68
N ASP A 10 -18.87 1.77 1.77
CA ASP A 10 -17.80 2.58 2.37
C ASP A 10 -16.64 1.71 2.85
N CYS A 11 -16.94 0.59 3.51
CA CYS A 11 -15.95 -0.39 3.92
C CYS A 11 -15.19 -0.94 2.70
N THR A 12 -15.91 -1.31 1.63
CA THR A 12 -15.31 -1.84 0.40
C THR A 12 -14.36 -0.85 -0.23
N LYS A 13 -14.76 0.42 -0.39
CA LYS A 13 -13.89 1.45 -0.95
C LYS A 13 -12.65 1.67 -0.09
N ASN A 14 -12.82 1.83 1.22
CA ASN A 14 -11.72 2.13 2.13
C ASN A 14 -10.66 1.02 2.11
N TRP A 15 -11.08 -0.24 2.19
CA TRP A 15 -10.15 -1.36 2.18
C TRP A 15 -9.54 -1.59 0.80
N THR A 16 -10.31 -1.44 -0.28
CA THR A 16 -9.78 -1.54 -1.64
C THR A 16 -8.68 -0.50 -1.86
N GLU A 17 -8.90 0.75 -1.45
CA GLU A 17 -7.90 1.82 -1.57
C GLU A 17 -6.64 1.54 -0.74
N LYS A 18 -6.79 1.06 0.50
CA LYS A 18 -5.64 0.74 1.37
C LYS A 18 -4.81 -0.40 0.80
N ILE A 19 -5.46 -1.49 0.39
CA ILE A 19 -4.80 -2.65 -0.21
C ILE A 19 -4.09 -2.24 -1.49
N TYR A 20 -4.78 -1.55 -2.39
CA TYR A 20 -4.22 -1.03 -3.63
C TYR A 20 -2.92 -0.23 -3.40
N ARG A 21 -2.96 0.75 -2.49
CA ARG A 21 -1.78 1.59 -2.19
C ARG A 21 -0.62 0.79 -1.63
N GLN A 22 -0.88 -0.17 -0.75
CA GLN A 22 0.19 -0.99 -0.18
C GLN A 22 0.77 -1.96 -1.20
N THR A 23 -0.05 -2.55 -2.07
CA THR A 23 0.45 -3.40 -3.15
C THR A 23 1.27 -2.59 -4.16
N GLU A 24 0.89 -1.35 -4.48
CA GLU A 24 1.73 -0.46 -5.28
C GLU A 24 3.11 -0.23 -4.65
N VAL A 25 3.20 -0.06 -3.34
CA VAL A 25 4.49 0.12 -2.64
C VAL A 25 5.34 -1.15 -2.72
N VAL A 26 4.72 -2.33 -2.60
CA VAL A 26 5.43 -3.61 -2.73
C VAL A 26 5.98 -3.82 -4.15
N LEU A 27 5.20 -3.47 -5.17
CA LEU A 27 5.59 -3.66 -6.57
C LEU A 27 6.54 -2.55 -7.07
N GLN A 28 6.35 -1.31 -6.62
CA GLN A 28 7.18 -0.17 -6.99
C GLN A 28 7.41 0.74 -5.77
N PRO A 29 8.42 0.42 -4.94
CA PRO A 29 8.71 1.21 -3.73
C PRO A 29 9.01 2.67 -4.02
N ASN A 30 9.69 2.94 -5.15
CA ASN A 30 10.10 4.28 -5.55
C ASN A 30 8.87 5.17 -5.88
N PRO A 31 8.60 6.23 -5.09
CA PRO A 31 7.46 7.11 -5.34
C PRO A 31 7.55 7.90 -6.65
N GLY A 32 8.76 8.32 -7.04
CA GLY A 32 8.99 9.05 -8.29
C GLY A 32 8.66 8.17 -9.49
N ALA A 33 9.04 6.89 -9.43
CA ALA A 33 8.73 5.92 -10.46
C ALA A 33 7.21 5.67 -10.61
N ARG A 34 6.48 5.62 -9.49
CA ARG A 34 5.01 5.50 -9.48
C ARG A 34 4.32 6.71 -10.10
N ILE A 35 4.77 7.92 -9.76
CA ILE A 35 4.21 9.16 -10.33
C ILE A 35 4.44 9.22 -11.83
N GLU A 36 5.64 8.85 -12.27
CA GLU A 36 5.96 8.78 -13.69
C GLU A 36 5.04 7.80 -14.43
N GLU A 37 4.89 6.56 -13.94
CA GLU A 37 3.98 5.55 -14.51
C GLU A 37 2.56 6.09 -14.64
N PHE A 38 2.05 6.74 -13.60
CA PHE A 38 0.73 7.38 -13.60
C PHE A 38 0.62 8.47 -14.68
N LEU A 39 1.65 9.30 -14.88
CA LEU A 39 1.65 10.35 -15.90
C LEU A 39 1.63 9.76 -17.32
N PHE A 40 2.41 8.72 -17.57
CA PHE A 40 2.41 8.02 -18.85
C PHE A 40 1.05 7.38 -19.14
N GLU A 41 0.45 6.75 -18.13
CA GLU A 41 -0.90 6.19 -18.21
C GLU A 41 -1.94 7.26 -18.56
N LYS A 42 -1.93 8.42 -17.88
CA LYS A 42 -2.86 9.53 -18.17
C LYS A 42 -2.63 10.20 -19.53
N LEU A 43 -1.45 10.05 -20.12
CA LEU A 43 -1.12 10.60 -21.44
C LEU A 43 -1.32 9.58 -22.58
N ASP A 44 -1.86 8.40 -22.30
CA ASP A 44 -1.95 7.27 -23.25
C ASP A 44 -0.61 6.95 -23.91
N ARG A 45 0.48 7.11 -23.15
CA ARG A 45 1.85 6.83 -23.61
C ARG A 45 2.37 5.57 -22.95
N LYS A 46 3.16 4.81 -23.71
CA LYS A 46 3.80 3.61 -23.19
C LYS A 46 4.91 3.99 -22.22
N VAL A 47 4.86 3.46 -21.01
CA VAL A 47 5.93 3.60 -20.02
C VAL A 47 7.21 2.97 -20.59
N PRO A 48 8.36 3.67 -20.58
CA PRO A 48 9.62 3.10 -21.03
C PRO A 48 10.00 1.89 -20.14
N PRO A 49 10.50 0.79 -20.72
CA PRO A 49 10.88 -0.38 -19.95
C PRO A 49 12.03 -0.03 -19.01
N ARG A 50 11.79 -0.17 -17.70
CA ARG A 50 12.84 -0.01 -16.70
C ARG A 50 13.58 -1.33 -16.48
N PRO A 51 14.92 -1.31 -16.49
CA PRO A 51 15.68 -2.48 -16.08
C PRO A 51 15.45 -2.71 -14.59
N THR A 52 15.29 -3.98 -14.22
CA THR A 52 15.23 -4.37 -12.81
C THR A 52 16.62 -4.30 -12.18
N ASN A 53 16.69 -4.37 -10.85
CA ASN A 53 17.97 -4.40 -10.15
C ASN A 53 18.82 -5.62 -10.60
N GLY A 54 18.17 -6.77 -10.84
CA GLY A 54 18.83 -7.96 -11.37
C GLY A 54 19.39 -7.76 -12.78
N ASP A 55 18.66 -7.06 -13.66
CA ASP A 55 19.16 -6.73 -15.00
C ASP A 55 20.42 -5.84 -14.94
N ILE A 56 20.39 -4.81 -14.09
CA ILE A 56 21.50 -3.86 -13.92
C ILE A 56 22.74 -4.60 -13.39
N LEU A 57 22.58 -5.36 -12.29
CA LEU A 57 23.68 -6.11 -11.70
C LEU A 57 24.27 -7.13 -12.68
N GLY A 58 23.40 -7.87 -13.36
CA GLY A 58 23.82 -8.85 -14.37
C GLY A 58 24.59 -8.21 -15.52
N GLN A 59 24.16 -7.04 -15.99
CA GLN A 59 24.88 -6.29 -17.02
C GLN A 59 26.31 -5.95 -16.60
N PHE A 60 26.49 -5.38 -15.41
CA PHE A 60 27.83 -5.04 -14.90
C PHE A 60 28.72 -6.27 -14.72
N MET A 61 28.18 -7.40 -14.24
CA MET A 61 28.94 -8.65 -14.12
C MET A 61 29.42 -9.18 -15.46
N LEU A 62 28.59 -9.08 -16.51
CA LEU A 62 28.94 -9.50 -17.86
C LEU A 62 29.98 -8.57 -18.50
N GLU A 63 29.90 -7.27 -18.25
CA GLU A 63 30.91 -6.30 -18.68
C GLU A 63 32.26 -6.56 -18.00
N ALA A 64 32.26 -6.75 -16.68
CA ALA A 64 33.45 -7.13 -15.93
C ALA A 64 34.06 -8.44 -16.45
N ALA A 65 33.23 -9.44 -16.78
CA ALA A 65 33.73 -10.70 -17.33
C ALA A 65 34.44 -10.55 -18.68
N LYS A 66 34.01 -9.59 -19.52
CA LYS A 66 34.68 -9.27 -20.79
C LYS A 66 36.06 -8.69 -20.55
N GLU A 67 36.20 -7.82 -19.55
CA GLU A 67 37.48 -7.21 -19.15
C GLU A 67 38.45 -8.23 -18.53
N PHE A 68 37.97 -9.06 -17.60
CA PHE A 68 38.79 -10.11 -16.97
C PHE A 68 39.12 -11.27 -17.92
N GLY A 69 38.36 -11.43 -19.00
CA GLY A 69 38.52 -12.47 -19.98
C GLY A 69 37.88 -13.81 -19.55
N PRO A 70 37.20 -14.52 -20.47
CA PRO A 70 36.48 -15.76 -20.16
C PRO A 70 37.39 -16.95 -19.85
N GLY A 71 38.69 -16.84 -20.14
CA GLY A 71 39.69 -17.87 -19.82
C GLY A 71 40.06 -17.91 -18.33
N THR A 72 39.74 -16.86 -17.57
CA THR A 72 40.00 -16.84 -16.12
C THR A 72 38.88 -17.54 -15.36
N PRO A 73 39.17 -18.23 -14.24
CA PRO A 73 38.14 -18.80 -13.38
C PRO A 73 37.13 -17.75 -12.91
N TYR A 74 37.61 -16.54 -12.61
CA TYR A 74 36.76 -15.43 -12.19
C TYR A 74 35.86 -14.91 -13.32
N GLY A 75 36.42 -14.60 -14.49
CA GLY A 75 35.64 -14.15 -15.65
C GLY A 75 34.59 -15.17 -16.09
N SER A 76 34.94 -16.46 -16.16
CA SER A 76 33.98 -17.51 -16.51
C SER A 76 32.89 -17.73 -15.45
N THR A 77 33.15 -17.37 -14.19
CA THR A 77 32.16 -17.41 -13.10
C THR A 77 31.25 -16.20 -13.15
N LEU A 78 31.79 -15.01 -13.38
CA LEU A 78 31.03 -13.78 -13.57
C LEU A 78 30.02 -13.89 -14.71
N ILE A 79 30.36 -14.58 -15.81
CA ILE A 79 29.41 -14.85 -16.90
C ILE A 79 28.18 -15.60 -16.37
N LYS A 80 28.40 -16.73 -15.69
CA LYS A 80 27.30 -17.56 -15.18
C LYS A 80 26.43 -16.82 -14.17
N VAL A 81 27.05 -16.11 -13.24
CA VAL A 81 26.32 -15.34 -12.22
C VAL A 81 25.57 -14.19 -12.88
N GLY A 82 26.19 -13.46 -13.80
CA GLY A 82 25.57 -12.35 -14.53
C GLY A 82 24.37 -12.79 -15.36
N ASP A 83 24.48 -13.91 -16.07
CA ASP A 83 23.37 -14.49 -16.83
C ASP A 83 22.22 -14.93 -15.91
N CYS A 84 22.53 -15.51 -14.74
CA CYS A 84 21.52 -15.85 -13.74
C CYS A 84 20.82 -14.59 -13.18
N GLN A 85 21.57 -13.52 -12.88
CA GLN A 85 21.00 -12.25 -12.41
C GLN A 85 20.05 -11.62 -13.44
N ARG A 86 20.39 -11.65 -14.73
CA ARG A 86 19.48 -11.22 -15.80
C ARG A 86 18.22 -12.09 -15.90
N ARG A 87 18.32 -13.40 -15.68
CA ARG A 87 17.14 -14.28 -15.61
C ARG A 87 16.24 -13.95 -14.43
N LEU A 88 16.82 -13.66 -13.26
CA LEU A 88 16.07 -13.20 -12.09
C LEU A 88 15.38 -11.86 -12.34
N GLY A 89 16.07 -10.89 -12.95
CA GLY A 89 15.49 -9.61 -13.34
C GLY A 89 14.37 -9.76 -14.37
N GLY A 90 14.49 -10.73 -15.28
CA GLY A 90 13.40 -11.10 -16.20
C GLY A 90 12.15 -11.61 -15.49
N ALA A 91 12.31 -12.54 -14.54
CA ALA A 91 11.21 -13.05 -13.75
C ALA A 91 10.55 -11.96 -12.89
N GLU A 92 11.35 -11.05 -12.31
CA GLU A 92 10.84 -9.93 -11.51
C GLU A 92 10.00 -8.99 -12.38
N ARG A 93 10.49 -8.62 -13.57
CA ARG A 93 9.73 -7.79 -14.50
C ARG A 93 8.39 -8.41 -14.90
N GLU A 94 8.37 -9.71 -15.19
CA GLU A 94 7.13 -10.44 -15.52
C GLU A 94 6.15 -10.46 -14.33
N PHE A 95 6.66 -10.71 -13.13
CA PHE A 95 5.88 -10.65 -11.89
C PHE A 95 5.24 -9.27 -11.66
N LEU A 96 6.04 -8.20 -11.77
CA LEU A 96 5.57 -6.83 -11.59
C LEU A 96 4.50 -6.46 -12.63
N GLN A 97 4.75 -6.78 -13.91
CA GLN A 97 3.81 -6.49 -14.98
C GLN A 97 2.50 -7.27 -14.81
N THR A 98 2.58 -8.57 -14.55
CA THR A 98 1.39 -9.42 -14.41
C THR A 98 0.56 -8.98 -13.22
N SER A 99 1.19 -8.74 -12.06
CA SER A 99 0.49 -8.25 -10.86
C SER A 99 -0.18 -6.89 -11.09
N SER A 100 0.47 -5.98 -11.83
CA SER A 100 -0.13 -4.69 -12.15
C SER A 100 -1.40 -4.83 -13.01
N ILE A 101 -1.38 -5.73 -13.99
CA ILE A 101 -2.49 -5.97 -14.90
C ILE A 101 -3.63 -6.75 -14.22
N SER A 102 -3.33 -7.85 -13.54
CA SER A 102 -4.36 -8.75 -13.01
C SER A 102 -4.88 -8.35 -11.63
N PHE A 103 -4.11 -7.58 -10.86
CA PHE A 103 -4.48 -7.18 -9.50
C PHE A 103 -4.71 -5.68 -9.36
N LEU A 104 -3.72 -4.83 -9.68
CA LEU A 104 -3.86 -3.38 -9.45
C LEU A 104 -4.89 -2.73 -10.38
N THR A 105 -4.88 -3.08 -11.68
CA THR A 105 -5.76 -2.46 -12.68
C THR A 105 -7.25 -2.64 -12.36
N PRO A 106 -7.77 -3.85 -12.03
CA PRO A 106 -9.16 -4.02 -11.63
C PRO A 106 -9.56 -3.19 -10.40
N LEU A 107 -8.68 -3.13 -9.38
CA LEU A 107 -8.92 -2.32 -8.18
C LEU A 107 -8.95 -0.82 -8.52
N ARG A 108 -8.03 -0.34 -9.37
CA ARG A 108 -8.02 1.04 -9.86
C ARG A 108 -9.32 1.35 -10.61
N ASN A 109 -9.75 0.47 -11.51
CA ASN A 109 -10.98 0.64 -12.29
C ASN A 109 -12.22 0.77 -11.39
N PHE A 110 -12.30 -0.03 -10.33
CA PHE A 110 -13.35 0.11 -9.33
C PHE A 110 -13.30 1.48 -8.62
N LEU A 111 -12.11 1.91 -8.16
CA LEU A 111 -11.94 3.17 -7.42
C LEU A 111 -12.16 4.42 -8.27
N GLU A 112 -11.64 4.43 -9.50
CA GLU A 112 -11.71 5.56 -10.43
C GLU A 112 -12.99 5.58 -11.29
N GLY A 113 -13.66 4.43 -11.45
CA GLY A 113 -14.88 4.28 -12.25
C GLY A 113 -16.13 4.08 -11.40
N ASP A 114 -16.34 2.84 -10.94
CA ASP A 114 -17.58 2.43 -10.26
C ASP A 114 -17.85 3.25 -9.00
N TRP A 115 -16.83 3.42 -8.15
CA TRP A 115 -16.95 4.18 -6.91
C TRP A 115 -17.25 5.66 -7.16
N ARG A 116 -16.69 6.27 -8.20
CA ARG A 116 -17.03 7.67 -8.54
C ARG A 116 -18.51 7.81 -8.89
N THR A 117 -19.05 6.84 -9.62
CA THR A 117 -20.48 6.77 -9.95
C THR A 117 -21.32 6.59 -8.68
N ILE A 118 -20.99 5.61 -7.83
CA ILE A 118 -21.65 5.38 -6.54
C ILE A 118 -21.63 6.65 -5.69
N SER A 119 -20.48 7.30 -5.57
CA SER A 119 -20.33 8.52 -4.78
C SER A 119 -21.16 9.69 -5.33
N LYS A 120 -21.29 9.80 -6.65
CA LYS A 120 -22.12 10.83 -7.30
C LYS A 120 -23.60 10.57 -7.03
N GLU A 121 -24.09 9.35 -7.26
CA GLU A 121 -25.49 9.01 -7.07
C GLU A 121 -25.93 9.12 -5.60
N ARG A 122 -25.03 8.79 -4.65
CA ARG A 122 -25.26 9.04 -3.21
C ARG A 122 -25.44 10.52 -2.88
N ARG A 123 -24.62 11.41 -3.46
CA ARG A 123 -24.77 12.86 -3.27
C ARG A 123 -26.07 13.37 -3.87
N LEU A 124 -26.46 12.86 -5.04
CA LEU A 124 -27.75 13.20 -5.65
C LEU A 124 -28.93 12.73 -4.80
N LEU A 125 -28.85 11.52 -4.23
CA LEU A 125 -29.88 11.01 -3.32
C LEU A 125 -30.05 11.90 -2.09
N GLU A 126 -28.94 12.32 -1.49
CA GLU A 126 -28.96 13.23 -0.34
C GLU A 126 -29.60 14.58 -0.70
N ASN A 127 -29.26 15.14 -1.86
CA ASN A 127 -29.88 16.37 -2.36
C ASN A 127 -31.40 16.17 -2.57
N ARG A 128 -31.83 15.06 -3.17
CA ARG A 128 -33.26 14.75 -3.37
C ARG A 128 -34.01 14.54 -2.06
N ARG A 129 -33.35 13.98 -1.03
CA ARG A 129 -33.93 13.89 0.31
C ARG A 129 -34.24 15.28 0.87
N LEU A 130 -33.28 16.20 0.76
CA LEU A 130 -33.43 17.57 1.22
C LEU A 130 -34.52 18.33 0.45
N ASP A 131 -34.58 18.16 -0.88
CA ASP A 131 -35.65 18.72 -1.72
C ASP A 131 -37.04 18.21 -1.27
N LEU A 132 -37.15 16.90 -1.04
CA LEU A 132 -38.39 16.26 -0.57
C LEU A 132 -38.82 16.81 0.80
N ASP A 133 -37.88 16.97 1.73
CA ASP A 133 -38.16 17.53 3.06
C ASP A 133 -38.60 19.00 2.98
N ALA A 134 -37.99 19.79 2.08
CA ALA A 134 -38.39 21.16 1.82
C ALA A 134 -39.82 21.25 1.24
N CYS A 135 -40.17 20.37 0.29
CA CYS A 135 -41.54 20.28 -0.25
C CYS A 135 -42.55 19.86 0.82
N LYS A 136 -42.22 18.88 1.68
CA LYS A 136 -43.07 18.49 2.83
C LYS A 136 -43.32 19.67 3.76
N ALA A 137 -42.28 20.44 4.07
CA ALA A 137 -42.39 21.62 4.93
C ALA A 137 -43.25 22.73 4.29
N ARG A 138 -43.07 22.99 2.97
CA ARG A 138 -43.89 23.93 2.20
C ARG A 138 -45.36 23.53 2.21
N LEU A 139 -45.67 22.26 1.95
CA LEU A 139 -47.05 21.77 1.97
C LEU A 139 -47.69 21.94 3.35
N LYS A 140 -46.97 21.56 4.42
CA LYS A 140 -47.45 21.75 5.79
C LYS A 140 -47.77 23.22 6.09
N LYS A 141 -46.93 24.15 5.62
CA LYS A 141 -47.15 25.59 5.77
C LYS A 141 -48.36 26.07 4.98
N ALA A 142 -48.52 25.64 3.73
CA ALA A 142 -49.65 26.00 2.88
C ALA A 142 -50.98 25.52 3.47
N LYS A 143 -51.07 24.25 3.88
CA LYS A 143 -52.27 23.70 4.55
C LYS A 143 -52.60 24.41 5.86
N THR A 144 -51.58 24.78 6.64
CA THR A 144 -51.79 25.55 7.87
C THR A 144 -52.34 26.95 7.59
N ALA A 145 -51.87 27.62 6.53
CA ALA A 145 -52.38 28.93 6.13
C ALA A 145 -53.82 28.85 5.60
N GLU A 146 -54.13 27.83 4.79
CA GLU A 146 -55.49 27.55 4.31
C GLU A 146 -56.45 27.27 5.47
N ALA A 147 -56.08 26.39 6.41
CA ALA A 147 -56.91 26.08 7.58
C ALA A 147 -57.16 27.29 8.49
N LYS A 148 -56.15 28.16 8.67
CA LYS A 148 -56.31 29.41 9.42
C LYS A 148 -57.26 30.38 8.73
N ALA A 149 -57.17 30.52 7.42
CA ALA A 149 -58.06 31.39 6.65
C ALA A 149 -59.52 30.89 6.66
N ALA A 150 -59.72 29.57 6.64
CA ALA A 150 -61.04 28.95 6.74
C ALA A 150 -61.72 29.11 8.12
N ALA A 151 -60.95 29.40 9.17
CA ALA A 151 -61.46 29.58 10.53
C ALA A 151 -61.95 31.01 10.85
N VAL A 152 -61.74 31.98 9.94
CA VAL A 152 -62.17 33.38 10.13
C VAL A 152 -63.56 33.60 9.53
N PRO A 153 -64.55 34.11 10.29
CA PRO A 153 -65.92 34.29 9.80
C PRO A 153 -66.04 35.33 8.67
N ASP A 154 -66.92 35.01 7.71
CA ASP A 154 -67.12 35.64 6.40
C ASP A 154 -67.39 37.15 6.47
N PHE A 155 -66.44 37.95 6.01
CA PHE A 155 -66.69 39.31 5.52
C PHE A 155 -66.48 39.24 4.00
N GLN A 156 -67.46 39.70 3.21
CA GLN A 156 -67.65 39.45 1.77
C GLN A 156 -66.42 39.69 0.84
N GLU A 157 -65.31 40.19 1.34
CA GLU A 157 -64.03 40.41 0.64
C GLU A 157 -63.01 39.25 0.73
N THR A 158 -63.25 38.18 1.51
CA THR A 158 -62.23 37.12 1.74
C THR A 158 -62.23 35.96 0.74
N ARG A 159 -63.28 35.82 -0.10
CA ARG A 159 -63.40 34.72 -1.08
C ARG A 159 -62.25 34.62 -2.09
N PRO A 160 -61.75 35.72 -2.70
CA PRO A 160 -60.59 35.66 -3.59
C PRO A 160 -59.33 35.15 -2.87
N CYS A 161 -59.13 35.52 -1.60
CA CYS A 161 -57.99 35.07 -0.80
C CYS A 161 -58.05 33.56 -0.51
N HIS A 162 -59.23 33.02 -0.20
CA HIS A 162 -59.40 31.58 0.05
C HIS A 162 -59.09 30.74 -1.21
N TYR A 163 -59.52 31.20 -2.39
CA TYR A 163 -59.21 30.52 -3.65
C TYR A 163 -57.70 30.50 -3.94
N VAL A 164 -57.00 31.62 -3.71
CA VAL A 164 -55.54 31.72 -3.90
C VAL A 164 -54.77 30.80 -2.94
N LEU A 165 -55.18 30.75 -1.67
CA LEU A 165 -54.54 29.86 -0.69
C LEU A 165 -54.76 28.38 -1.02
N SER A 166 -55.97 28.01 -1.47
CA SER A 166 -56.26 26.65 -1.91
C SER A 166 -55.49 26.26 -3.18
N ALA A 167 -55.38 27.17 -4.15
CA ALA A 167 -54.53 26.97 -5.33
C ALA A 167 -53.05 26.81 -4.94
N SER A 168 -52.56 27.58 -3.96
CA SER A 168 -51.20 27.46 -3.44
C SER A 168 -50.97 26.12 -2.72
N ALA A 169 -51.94 25.64 -1.94
CA ALA A 169 -51.88 24.31 -1.31
C ALA A 169 -51.84 23.20 -2.37
N SER A 170 -52.70 23.27 -3.39
CA SER A 170 -52.72 22.31 -4.50
C SER A 170 -51.40 22.31 -5.28
N ALA A 171 -50.79 23.47 -5.51
CA ALA A 171 -49.49 23.57 -6.16
C ALA A 171 -48.38 22.91 -5.31
N ALA A 172 -48.36 23.15 -3.99
CA ALA A 172 -47.42 22.52 -3.07
C ALA A 172 -47.61 20.99 -2.98
N GLU A 173 -48.85 20.49 -3.09
CA GLU A 173 -49.11 19.04 -3.17
C GLU A 173 -48.56 18.42 -4.45
N HIS A 174 -48.70 19.12 -5.58
CA HIS A 174 -48.14 18.68 -6.85
C HIS A 174 -46.60 18.65 -6.80
N GLU A 175 -45.97 19.71 -6.30
CA GLU A 175 -44.51 19.76 -6.09
C GLU A 175 -44.02 18.64 -5.19
N LEU A 176 -44.72 18.34 -4.08
CA LEU A 176 -44.37 17.24 -3.20
C LEU A 176 -44.43 15.88 -3.92
N ARG A 177 -45.45 15.65 -4.74
CA ARG A 177 -45.56 14.42 -5.52
C ARG A 177 -44.39 14.26 -6.49
N VAL A 178 -44.02 15.32 -7.20
CA VAL A 178 -42.86 15.30 -8.11
C VAL A 178 -41.56 15.04 -7.35
N ALA A 179 -41.33 15.73 -6.23
CA ALA A 179 -40.14 15.53 -5.41
C ALA A 179 -40.04 14.11 -4.83
N GLN A 180 -41.17 13.53 -4.43
CA GLN A 180 -41.23 12.14 -3.94
C GLN A 180 -40.85 11.15 -5.06
N THR A 181 -41.42 11.30 -6.26
CA THR A 181 -41.09 10.44 -7.41
C THR A 181 -39.61 10.53 -7.78
N GLU A 182 -39.02 11.72 -7.80
CA GLU A 182 -37.58 11.87 -8.08
C GLU A 182 -36.70 11.29 -6.98
N PHE A 183 -37.07 11.43 -5.71
CA PHE A 183 -36.37 10.79 -4.60
C PHE A 183 -36.42 9.27 -4.73
N ASP A 184 -37.60 8.68 -4.97
CA ASP A 184 -37.78 7.24 -5.08
C ASP A 184 -36.98 6.67 -6.27
N ARG A 185 -37.01 7.34 -7.42
CA ARG A 185 -36.19 6.99 -8.59
C ARG A 185 -34.69 7.03 -8.25
N GLN A 186 -34.24 8.08 -7.58
CA GLN A 186 -32.84 8.24 -7.21
C GLN A 186 -32.39 7.22 -6.14
N ALA A 187 -33.27 6.88 -5.20
CA ALA A 187 -33.04 5.88 -4.17
C ALA A 187 -32.86 4.50 -4.82
N GLU A 188 -33.68 4.17 -5.81
CA GLU A 188 -33.60 2.91 -6.55
C GLU A 188 -32.31 2.79 -7.37
N VAL A 189 -31.92 3.83 -8.10
CA VAL A 189 -30.63 3.87 -8.82
C VAL A 189 -29.47 3.63 -7.86
N THR A 190 -29.48 4.33 -6.71
CA THR A 190 -28.42 4.19 -5.71
C THR A 190 -28.40 2.79 -5.11
N ARG A 191 -29.59 2.22 -4.82
CA ARG A 191 -29.72 0.86 -4.27
C ARG A 191 -29.12 -0.18 -5.20
N LEU A 192 -29.46 -0.14 -6.49
CA LEU A 192 -28.94 -1.08 -7.49
C LEU A 192 -27.41 -1.03 -7.59
N LEU A 193 -26.83 0.17 -7.56
CA LEU A 193 -25.37 0.33 -7.56
C LEU A 193 -24.72 -0.27 -6.30
N LEU A 194 -25.29 -0.06 -5.12
CA LEU A 194 -24.77 -0.61 -3.86
C LEU A 194 -24.93 -2.13 -3.77
N GLU A 195 -25.96 -2.69 -4.38
CA GLU A 195 -26.14 -4.15 -4.51
C GLU A 195 -25.11 -4.76 -5.45
N GLY A 196 -24.79 -4.05 -6.53
CA GLY A 196 -23.75 -4.40 -7.52
C GLY A 196 -22.35 -4.59 -6.92
N ILE A 197 -22.05 -4.00 -5.76
CA ILE A 197 -20.78 -4.20 -5.04
C ILE A 197 -20.53 -5.68 -4.72
N SER A 198 -21.57 -6.48 -4.56
CA SER A 198 -21.41 -7.92 -4.33
C SER A 198 -20.72 -8.60 -5.53
N ASN A 199 -20.99 -8.14 -6.75
CA ASN A 199 -20.30 -8.62 -7.96
C ASN A 199 -18.84 -8.15 -7.99
N THR A 200 -18.58 -6.90 -7.56
CA THR A 200 -17.20 -6.39 -7.39
C THR A 200 -16.40 -7.25 -6.42
N HIS A 201 -17.00 -7.74 -5.33
CA HIS A 201 -16.32 -8.63 -4.38
C HIS A 201 -15.90 -9.96 -5.00
N VAL A 202 -16.71 -10.53 -5.89
CA VAL A 202 -16.34 -11.76 -6.63
C VAL A 202 -15.12 -11.50 -7.52
N ASN A 203 -15.10 -10.35 -8.21
CA ASN A 203 -13.95 -9.95 -9.02
C ASN A 203 -12.69 -9.75 -8.16
N HIS A 204 -12.81 -9.01 -7.04
CA HIS A 204 -11.68 -8.77 -6.14
C HIS A 204 -11.13 -10.07 -5.52
N LEU A 205 -12.01 -11.03 -5.22
CA LEU A 205 -11.60 -12.36 -4.74
C LEU A 205 -10.77 -13.10 -5.80
N HIS A 206 -11.21 -13.08 -7.06
CA HIS A 206 -10.44 -13.67 -8.16
C HIS A 206 -9.07 -13.01 -8.31
N CYS A 207 -9.03 -11.67 -8.33
CA CYS A 207 -7.78 -10.91 -8.40
C CYS A 207 -6.83 -11.28 -7.26
N LEU A 208 -7.33 -11.45 -6.02
CA LEU A 208 -6.51 -11.87 -4.88
C LEU A 208 -5.90 -13.25 -5.07
N CYS A 209 -6.70 -14.22 -5.53
CA CYS A 209 -6.19 -15.58 -5.82
C CYS A 209 -5.10 -15.53 -6.89
N GLU A 210 -5.36 -14.83 -7.99
CA GLU A 210 -4.42 -14.70 -9.11
C GLU A 210 -3.11 -14.00 -8.68
N PHE A 211 -3.20 -12.96 -7.84
CA PHE A 211 -2.03 -12.29 -7.29
C PHE A 211 -1.14 -13.23 -6.47
N VAL A 212 -1.74 -14.06 -5.61
CA VAL A 212 -1.01 -15.06 -4.81
C VAL A 212 -0.36 -16.11 -5.71
N GLU A 213 -1.06 -16.58 -6.74
CA GLU A 213 -0.50 -17.53 -7.71
C GLU A 213 0.70 -16.94 -8.45
N VAL A 214 0.58 -15.70 -8.94
CA VAL A 214 1.64 -14.97 -9.63
C VAL A 214 2.86 -14.76 -8.71
N GLN A 215 2.65 -14.39 -7.44
CA GLN A 215 3.72 -14.31 -6.44
C GLN A 215 4.41 -15.67 -6.22
N ALA A 216 3.63 -16.74 -6.05
CA ALA A 216 4.17 -18.08 -5.80
C ALA A 216 4.99 -18.59 -7.00
N MET A 217 4.52 -18.34 -8.22
CA MET A 217 5.23 -18.68 -9.45
C MET A 217 6.56 -17.96 -9.53
N TYR A 218 6.59 -16.65 -9.26
CA TYR A 218 7.80 -15.84 -9.24
C TYR A 218 8.87 -16.41 -8.30
N TYR A 219 8.53 -16.59 -7.01
CA TYR A 219 9.49 -17.10 -6.02
C TYR A 219 9.96 -18.52 -6.35
N SER A 220 9.07 -19.39 -6.83
CA SER A 220 9.43 -20.74 -7.29
C SER A 220 10.43 -20.71 -8.45
N GLN A 221 10.23 -19.81 -9.41
CA GLN A 221 11.10 -19.64 -10.57
C GLN A 221 12.47 -19.09 -10.19
N CYS A 222 12.52 -18.05 -9.33
CA CYS A 222 13.76 -17.53 -8.78
C CYS A 222 14.56 -18.60 -8.04
N HIS A 223 13.87 -19.41 -7.22
CA HIS A 223 14.50 -20.50 -6.49
C HIS A 223 15.13 -21.54 -7.44
N LYS A 224 14.42 -21.92 -8.52
CA LYS A 224 14.94 -22.84 -9.54
C LYS A 224 16.20 -22.28 -10.21
N TYR A 225 16.19 -21.01 -10.62
CA TYR A 225 17.36 -20.37 -11.23
C TYR A 225 18.57 -20.35 -10.30
N MET A 226 18.36 -20.07 -9.02
CA MET A 226 19.45 -20.08 -8.03
C MET A 226 20.00 -21.49 -7.78
N GLN A 227 19.14 -22.53 -7.73
CA GLN A 227 19.59 -23.90 -7.62
C GLN A 227 20.40 -24.36 -8.84
N GLU A 228 19.97 -23.99 -10.05
CA GLU A 228 20.71 -24.27 -11.29
C GLU A 228 22.10 -23.64 -11.24
N LEU A 229 22.20 -22.37 -10.85
CA LEU A 229 23.47 -21.67 -10.69
C LEU A 229 24.38 -22.38 -9.68
N GLN A 230 23.86 -22.76 -8.50
CA GLN A 230 24.64 -23.49 -7.50
C GLN A 230 25.21 -24.80 -8.07
N LYS A 231 24.42 -25.57 -8.84
CA LYS A 231 24.88 -26.79 -9.50
C LYS A 231 25.96 -26.50 -10.55
N GLU A 232 25.79 -25.45 -11.36
CA GLU A 232 26.76 -25.06 -12.38
C GLU A 232 28.09 -24.58 -11.81
N LEU A 233 28.07 -23.93 -10.64
CA LEU A 233 29.27 -23.50 -9.93
C LEU A 233 29.94 -24.68 -9.20
N GLY A 234 29.15 -25.54 -8.54
CA GLY A 234 29.65 -26.72 -7.83
C GLY A 234 30.32 -27.75 -8.76
N ARG A 235 29.85 -27.92 -9.99
CA ARG A 235 30.48 -28.80 -11.00
C ARG A 235 31.90 -28.38 -11.39
N LYS A 236 32.29 -27.11 -11.17
CA LYS A 236 33.64 -26.60 -11.44
C LYS A 236 34.54 -26.54 -10.21
N SER A 237 34.03 -26.85 -9.01
CA SER A 237 34.80 -26.82 -7.77
C SER A 237 34.90 -28.22 -7.13
N PRO A 238 35.82 -29.07 -7.62
CA PRO A 238 36.48 -30.00 -6.70
C PRO A 238 38.00 -29.79 -6.50
N HIS A 239 38.69 -28.87 -7.20
CA HIS A 239 40.18 -28.86 -7.12
C HIS A 239 40.94 -27.53 -7.27
N SER A 240 40.32 -26.35 -7.26
CA SER A 240 41.06 -25.08 -7.51
C SER A 240 41.38 -24.22 -6.28
N LEU A 241 41.17 -24.73 -5.06
CA LEU A 241 41.60 -24.06 -3.81
C LEU A 241 42.84 -24.68 -3.17
N GLU A 242 43.52 -25.63 -3.83
CA GLU A 242 44.90 -25.97 -3.45
C GLU A 242 45.83 -24.90 -4.02
N VAL A 243 45.91 -23.78 -3.30
CA VAL A 243 46.98 -22.81 -3.46
C VAL A 243 48.28 -23.54 -3.12
N ASN A 244 49.06 -23.76 -4.17
CA ASN A 244 50.37 -24.36 -4.20
C ASN A 244 51.29 -23.71 -3.14
N SER A 245 51.42 -24.37 -1.99
CA SER A 245 52.36 -24.00 -0.94
C SER A 245 53.63 -24.80 -1.18
N HIS A 246 54.75 -24.13 -1.47
CA HIS A 246 56.05 -24.76 -1.71
C HIS A 246 56.47 -25.70 -0.54
N PRO A 247 57.15 -26.83 -0.83
CA PRO A 247 57.46 -27.82 0.18
C PRO A 247 58.70 -27.38 0.97
N ALA A 248 58.55 -27.19 2.28
CA ALA A 248 59.68 -27.08 3.20
C ALA A 248 59.51 -28.11 4.33
N GLY A 249 60.34 -29.17 4.27
CA GLY A 249 60.87 -29.91 5.41
C GLY A 249 59.89 -30.53 6.40
N SER A 250 59.66 -31.84 6.24
CA SER A 250 59.44 -32.76 7.37
C SER A 250 60.73 -32.84 8.23
N PRO A 251 60.72 -33.25 9.52
CA PRO A 251 60.31 -34.61 9.90
C PRO A 251 59.67 -34.82 11.29
N THR A 252 59.15 -36.06 11.48
CA THR A 252 58.89 -36.83 12.73
C THR A 252 57.77 -36.29 13.65
N ASP A 253 56.73 -37.05 14.02
CA ASP A 253 56.72 -38.41 14.60
C ASP A 253 55.34 -39.11 14.45
N PRO A 254 55.23 -40.45 14.55
CA PRO A 254 53.99 -41.21 14.34
C PRO A 254 53.36 -41.76 15.64
N SER A 255 52.02 -41.73 15.73
CA SER A 255 51.10 -42.55 16.59
C SER A 255 49.95 -41.65 17.07
N ALA A 256 48.67 -41.99 17.09
CA ALA A 256 47.89 -43.18 16.75
C ALA A 256 46.42 -42.75 16.51
N PHE A 257 45.68 -43.47 15.67
CA PHE A 257 44.21 -43.42 15.56
C PHE A 257 43.60 -44.55 16.43
N PRO A 258 42.26 -44.70 16.54
CA PRO A 258 41.17 -43.74 16.81
C PRO A 258 40.25 -44.29 17.94
N GLN A 259 39.25 -43.52 18.42
CA GLN A 259 37.94 -44.11 18.75
C GLN A 259 36.79 -43.11 18.96
N LEU A 260 35.64 -43.54 18.47
CA LEU A 260 34.32 -42.91 18.40
C LEU A 260 33.47 -43.43 19.57
N ASN A 261 32.78 -42.55 20.33
CA ASN A 261 31.42 -42.75 20.85
C ASN A 261 30.89 -41.51 21.61
N SER A 262 29.60 -41.26 21.40
CA SER A 262 28.71 -40.11 21.67
C SER A 262 28.14 -40.07 23.12
N PRO A 263 27.10 -39.24 23.48
CA PRO A 263 26.79 -37.82 23.23
C PRO A 263 26.40 -36.99 24.50
N SER A 264 26.27 -35.66 24.32
CA SER A 264 25.44 -34.66 25.08
C SER A 264 25.97 -34.06 26.40
N PRO A 265 25.47 -32.90 26.89
CA PRO A 265 24.74 -31.78 26.24
C PRO A 265 25.42 -30.40 26.43
N LEU A 266 25.08 -29.44 25.56
CA LEU A 266 25.48 -28.04 25.64
C LEU A 266 25.09 -27.42 27.00
N LYS A 267 26.06 -26.80 27.66
CA LYS A 267 25.81 -25.81 28.72
C LYS A 267 25.73 -24.43 28.07
N THR A 268 24.57 -23.82 28.26
CA THR A 268 24.23 -22.44 28.00
C THR A 268 25.07 -21.55 28.91
N ASP A 269 26.19 -21.03 28.42
CA ASP A 269 26.86 -19.91 29.07
C ASP A 269 26.23 -18.61 28.57
N THR A 270 25.65 -17.92 29.55
CA THR A 270 24.93 -16.67 29.44
C THR A 270 25.96 -15.57 29.16
N LEU A 271 26.07 -15.13 27.91
CA LEU A 271 26.89 -13.96 27.59
C LEU A 271 26.16 -12.70 28.05
N GLN A 272 26.84 -12.00 28.95
CA GLN A 272 26.47 -10.74 29.55
C GLN A 272 26.27 -9.68 28.45
N ILE A 273 25.19 -8.91 28.56
CA ILE A 273 24.97 -7.71 27.76
C ILE A 273 25.98 -6.68 28.26
N GLU A 274 27.12 -6.58 27.58
CA GLU A 274 27.92 -5.35 27.60
C GLU A 274 27.17 -4.27 26.82
N GLU A 275 26.84 -3.20 27.53
CA GLU A 275 26.30 -1.96 27.02
C GLU A 275 27.33 -1.32 26.08
N VAL A 276 27.21 -1.63 24.78
CA VAL A 276 27.99 -0.99 23.73
C VAL A 276 27.47 0.43 23.55
N GLN A 277 28.22 1.41 24.05
CA GLN A 277 28.15 2.79 23.57
C GLN A 277 28.27 2.77 22.03
N PRO A 278 27.28 3.28 21.27
CA PRO A 278 27.40 3.34 19.83
C PRO A 278 28.40 4.43 19.43
N PRO A 279 29.17 4.22 18.35
CA PRO A 279 30.15 5.17 17.85
C PRO A 279 29.47 6.45 17.35
N ALA A 280 30.09 7.59 17.67
CA ALA A 280 29.68 8.93 17.31
C ALA A 280 29.75 9.22 15.79
N SER A 281 28.76 8.73 15.04
CA SER A 281 28.58 9.13 13.64
C SER A 281 27.10 9.43 13.38
N GLY A 282 26.72 10.71 13.46
CA GLY A 282 25.41 11.19 12.97
C GLY A 282 24.41 11.71 14.00
N THR A 283 24.76 11.88 15.28
CA THR A 283 23.88 12.50 16.27
C THR A 283 23.61 13.97 15.94
N ARG A 284 22.33 14.34 15.87
CA ARG A 284 21.84 15.71 15.62
C ARG A 284 20.82 16.11 16.67
N LYS A 285 20.66 17.40 16.92
CA LYS A 285 19.52 17.89 17.72
C LYS A 285 18.33 18.08 16.80
N ALA A 286 17.13 17.79 17.28
CA ALA A 286 15.90 18.00 16.54
C ALA A 286 14.87 18.70 17.43
N LYS A 287 14.13 19.63 16.84
CA LYS A 287 12.96 20.25 17.47
C LYS A 287 11.72 19.51 17.01
N VAL A 288 10.85 19.13 17.95
CA VAL A 288 9.59 18.47 17.65
C VAL A 288 8.58 19.51 17.13
N LEU A 289 7.98 19.25 15.97
CA LEU A 289 7.01 20.14 15.33
C LEU A 289 5.57 19.93 15.82
N TYR A 290 5.21 18.68 16.17
CA TYR A 290 3.85 18.31 16.58
C TYR A 290 3.89 17.23 17.68
N ASP A 291 2.86 17.19 18.51
CA ASP A 291 2.66 16.10 19.48
C ASP A 291 2.55 14.76 18.74
N TYR A 292 3.25 13.75 19.25
CA TYR A 292 3.22 12.38 18.75
C TYR A 292 3.08 11.41 19.91
N ASP A 293 2.04 10.58 19.90
CA ASP A 293 1.89 9.50 20.88
C ASP A 293 2.45 8.20 20.30
N ALA A 294 3.40 7.58 21.01
CA ALA A 294 4.01 6.31 20.61
C ALA A 294 2.94 5.24 20.37
N ALA A 295 2.98 4.59 19.21
CA ALA A 295 2.06 3.52 18.85
C ALA A 295 2.37 2.23 19.61
N ASP A 296 3.66 1.94 19.84
CA ASP A 296 4.16 0.72 20.46
C ASP A 296 5.33 1.02 21.43
N SER A 297 5.75 0.02 22.22
CA SER A 297 6.83 0.16 23.22
C SER A 297 8.22 0.45 22.64
N ASN A 298 8.39 0.36 21.32
CA ASN A 298 9.64 0.68 20.62
C ASN A 298 9.71 2.14 20.15
N GLU A 299 8.59 2.86 20.20
CA GLU A 299 8.48 4.26 19.78
C GLU A 299 8.57 5.22 20.98
N LEU A 300 8.94 6.48 20.71
CA LEU A 300 9.05 7.53 21.72
C LEU A 300 7.96 8.59 21.54
N SER A 301 7.14 8.84 22.57
CA SER A 301 6.15 9.92 22.53
C SER A 301 6.80 11.30 22.61
N LEU A 302 6.42 12.18 21.68
CA LEU A 302 6.94 13.53 21.51
C LEU A 302 5.93 14.60 21.90
N ARG A 303 6.43 15.73 22.40
CA ARG A 303 5.64 16.95 22.62
C ARG A 303 6.15 18.05 21.71
N ALA A 304 5.24 18.79 21.08
CA ALA A 304 5.56 19.93 20.24
C ALA A 304 6.46 20.93 20.99
N ASP A 305 7.39 21.53 20.25
CA ASP A 305 8.44 22.43 20.73
C ASP A 305 9.49 21.82 21.68
N GLU A 306 9.47 20.50 21.93
CA GLU A 306 10.52 19.82 22.68
C GLU A 306 11.80 19.63 21.85
N LEU A 307 12.96 19.68 22.50
CA LEU A 307 14.26 19.43 21.88
C LEU A 307 14.77 18.03 22.25
N ILE A 308 15.03 17.19 21.25
CA ILE A 308 15.53 15.83 21.44
C ILE A 308 16.82 15.57 20.66
N THR A 309 17.57 14.55 21.03
CA THR A 309 18.73 14.08 20.24
C THR A 309 18.30 12.95 19.33
N VAL A 310 18.72 12.97 18.08
CA VAL A 310 18.35 11.96 17.09
C VAL A 310 19.57 11.43 16.33
N TYR A 311 19.53 10.15 15.96
CA TYR A 311 20.54 9.51 15.13
C TYR A 311 19.96 8.38 14.27
N THR A 312 20.66 8.04 13.20
CA THR A 312 20.33 6.91 12.33
C THR A 312 21.07 5.65 12.77
N VAL A 313 20.45 4.49 12.60
CA VAL A 313 21.08 3.18 12.80
C VAL A 313 21.11 2.40 11.48
N PRO A 314 22.18 1.64 11.18
CA PRO A 314 22.26 0.87 9.94
C PRO A 314 21.10 -0.11 9.79
N GLY A 315 20.41 -0.05 8.64
CA GLY A 315 19.26 -0.90 8.34
C GLY A 315 17.89 -0.32 8.74
N MET A 316 17.84 0.92 9.25
CA MET A 316 16.60 1.62 9.55
C MET A 316 16.09 2.46 8.37
N ASP A 317 14.77 2.57 8.25
CA ASP A 317 14.11 3.33 7.19
C ASP A 317 14.45 4.83 7.26
N SER A 318 14.53 5.48 6.10
CA SER A 318 14.90 6.90 5.98
C SER A 318 13.91 7.86 6.65
N ASP A 319 12.68 7.40 6.89
CA ASP A 319 11.60 8.20 7.46
C ASP A 319 11.57 8.12 9.00
N TRP A 320 12.48 7.33 9.58
CA TRP A 320 12.57 7.08 11.02
C TRP A 320 13.96 7.38 11.57
N LEU A 321 13.99 7.98 12.75
CA LEU A 321 15.21 8.19 13.52
C LEU A 321 15.06 7.56 14.90
N ILE A 322 16.17 7.25 15.56
CA ILE A 322 16.15 6.96 16.99
C ILE A 322 16.21 8.30 17.71
N GLY A 323 15.16 8.62 18.47
CA GLY A 323 15.09 9.77 19.36
C GLY A 323 15.48 9.39 20.78
N GLU A 324 16.27 10.25 21.40
CA GLU A 324 16.72 10.14 22.78
C GLU A 324 16.28 11.40 23.55
N ARG A 325 15.48 11.17 24.60
CA ARG A 325 15.03 12.18 25.56
C ARG A 325 15.41 11.73 26.97
N GLY A 326 16.55 12.23 27.46
CA GLY A 326 17.07 11.84 28.78
C GLY A 326 17.38 10.35 28.82
N ASN A 327 16.68 9.60 29.67
CA ASN A 327 16.85 8.14 29.79
C ASN A 327 15.90 7.32 28.88
N GLN A 328 15.06 7.99 28.09
CA GLN A 328 14.10 7.32 27.19
C GLN A 328 14.63 7.37 25.76
N LYS A 329 14.59 6.23 25.07
CA LYS A 329 14.96 6.10 23.66
C LYS A 329 13.89 5.32 22.91
N GLY A 330 13.64 5.69 21.66
CA GLY A 330 12.68 5.01 20.80
C GLY A 330 12.69 5.57 19.39
N THR A 331 12.02 4.87 18.47
CA THR A 331 11.87 5.32 17.09
C THR A 331 10.90 6.50 17.00
N VAL A 332 11.27 7.50 16.20
CA VAL A 332 10.50 8.73 15.97
C VAL A 332 10.44 9.06 14.49
N PRO A 333 9.29 9.51 13.97
CA PRO A 333 9.15 9.85 12.56
C PRO A 333 9.82 11.19 12.22
N VAL A 334 10.60 11.22 11.13
CA VAL A 334 11.32 12.42 10.66
C VAL A 334 10.36 13.57 10.33
N THR A 335 9.15 13.27 9.86
CA THR A 335 8.14 14.28 9.48
C THR A 335 7.63 15.12 10.66
N TYR A 336 7.84 14.65 11.89
CA TYR A 336 7.47 15.36 13.12
C TYR A 336 8.64 16.14 13.71
N LEU A 337 9.79 16.17 13.02
CA LEU A 337 11.04 16.73 13.50
C LEU A 337 11.58 17.79 12.54
N GLU A 338 12.11 18.86 13.12
CA GLU A 338 12.97 19.83 12.46
C GLU A 338 14.41 19.58 12.91
N LEU A 339 15.24 19.04 12.03
CA LEU A 339 16.64 18.75 12.33
C LEU A 339 17.44 20.07 12.43
N LEU A 340 18.00 20.32 13.60
CA LEU A 340 18.87 21.45 13.88
C LEU A 340 20.30 21.04 13.50
N SER A 341 20.87 21.74 12.51
CA SER A 341 22.27 21.54 12.08
C SER A 341 23.27 21.97 13.14
#